data_AF-A0A0J1F5T2-F1
#
_entry.id   AF-A0A0J1F5T2-F1
#
_cell.length_a   1.000
_cell.length_b   1.000
_cell.length_c   1.000
_cell.angle_alpha   90.00
_cell.angle_beta   90.00
_cell.angle_gamma   90.00
#
_symmetry.space_group_name_H-M   'P 1'
#
loop_
_entity.id
_entity.type
_entity.pdbx_description
1 polymer ?
#
loop_
_entity_poly.entity_id
_entity_poly.type
_entity_poly.pdbx_seq_one_letter_code
_entity_poly.pdbx_strand_id
1 'polypeptide(L)'
;MKKLLWLVLLIMTVVSGCGTPRGTATTIDLSKLTPSQVVETYYKSIASSDYSTAKACLADDIGQQYLSAPDSDFKNIKQLTNLKVSSPAPIKLYGKNYEEVQVVAEYVAEFKKVITSNSGKQTRFIYVGKKEKDSPWKIISIGTGP
;
A
#
# COMPACT_ATOMS: atom_id res chain seq x y z
N MET A 1 -17.41 -16.36 74.02
CA MET A 1 -18.57 -16.72 73.17
C MET A 1 -18.62 -15.77 71.99
N LYS A 2 -18.69 -16.32 70.76
CA LYS A 2 -19.01 -15.65 69.47
C LYS A 2 -17.87 -14.76 68.89
N LYS A 3 -17.50 -14.82 67.63
CA LYS A 3 -17.78 -15.73 66.51
C LYS A 3 -16.59 -15.62 65.54
N LEU A 4 -16.19 -16.80 65.08
CA LEU A 4 -15.37 -17.11 63.92
C LEU A 4 -15.95 -16.41 62.67
N LEU A 5 -15.15 -15.66 61.92
CA LEU A 5 -15.48 -15.31 60.54
C LEU A 5 -14.21 -15.34 59.69
N TRP A 6 -14.01 -16.47 59.03
CA TRP A 6 -13.02 -16.67 57.98
C TRP A 6 -13.47 -15.90 56.74
N LEU A 7 -12.64 -15.00 56.23
CA LEU A 7 -12.82 -14.40 54.91
C LEU A 7 -11.86 -15.09 53.95
N VAL A 8 -12.37 -16.05 53.18
CA VAL A 8 -11.66 -16.67 52.06
C VAL A 8 -11.74 -15.71 50.89
N LEU A 9 -10.63 -15.05 50.56
CA LEU A 9 -10.53 -14.22 49.36
C LEU A 9 -10.21 -15.13 48.17
N LEU A 10 -11.23 -15.52 47.40
CA LEU A 10 -11.08 -16.26 46.16
C LEU A 10 -10.70 -15.28 45.04
N ILE A 11 -9.40 -15.21 44.71
CA ILE A 11 -8.90 -14.46 43.56
C ILE A 11 -9.21 -15.29 42.31
N MET A 12 -10.30 -14.98 41.60
CA MET A 12 -10.52 -15.45 40.23
C MET A 12 -9.84 -14.47 39.27
N THR A 13 -8.62 -14.81 38.85
CA THR A 13 -7.96 -14.20 37.69
C THR A 13 -8.62 -14.71 36.41
N VAL A 14 -9.57 -13.95 35.88
CA VAL A 14 -10.07 -14.17 34.51
C VAL A 14 -9.00 -13.64 33.56
N VAL A 15 -8.11 -14.52 33.11
CA VAL A 15 -7.24 -14.25 31.96
C VAL A 15 -8.12 -14.29 30.71
N SER A 16 -8.81 -13.19 30.43
CA SER A 16 -9.43 -12.96 29.13
C SER A 16 -8.32 -12.67 28.13
N GLY A 17 -7.72 -13.74 27.61
CA GLY A 17 -6.88 -13.69 26.43
C GLY A 17 -7.71 -13.18 25.26
N CYS A 18 -7.58 -11.89 24.95
CA CYS A 18 -7.95 -11.35 23.64
C CYS A 18 -6.96 -11.90 22.61
N GLY A 19 -7.12 -13.17 22.26
CA GLY A 19 -6.55 -13.75 21.06
C GLY A 19 -7.20 -13.07 19.87
N THR A 20 -6.62 -11.95 19.44
CA THR A 20 -6.97 -11.37 18.14
C THR A 20 -6.63 -12.43 17.10
N PRO A 21 -7.56 -12.83 16.21
CA PRO A 21 -7.19 -13.72 15.12
C PRO A 21 -6.14 -12.99 14.28
N ARG A 22 -4.88 -13.42 14.39
CA ARG A 22 -3.84 -13.07 13.42
C ARG A 22 -4.34 -13.63 12.09
N GLY A 23 -4.90 -12.76 11.26
CA GLY A 23 -5.17 -13.07 9.87
C GLY A 23 -3.91 -13.69 9.29
N THR A 24 -4.04 -14.87 8.71
CA THR A 24 -2.96 -15.50 7.95
C THR A 24 -2.55 -14.51 6.88
N ALA A 25 -1.37 -13.90 7.05
CA ALA A 25 -0.77 -13.02 6.07
C ALA A 25 -0.64 -13.83 4.78
N THR A 26 -1.59 -13.64 3.87
CA THR A 26 -1.58 -14.32 2.58
C THR A 26 -0.53 -13.58 1.79
N THR A 27 0.67 -14.14 1.69
CA THR A 27 1.77 -13.54 0.94
C THR A 27 1.32 -13.34 -0.50
N ILE A 28 1.19 -12.08 -0.93
CA ILE A 28 0.77 -11.75 -2.29
C ILE A 28 1.92 -12.10 -3.22
N ASP A 29 1.69 -13.01 -4.16
CA ASP A 29 2.64 -13.33 -5.23
C ASP A 29 2.56 -12.26 -6.33
N LEU A 30 3.40 -11.23 -6.21
CA LEU A 30 3.46 -10.11 -7.15
C LEU A 30 3.81 -10.53 -8.58
N SER A 31 4.44 -11.71 -8.76
CA SER A 31 4.89 -12.15 -10.09
C SER A 31 3.75 -12.54 -11.02
N LYS A 32 2.57 -12.82 -10.46
CA LYS A 32 1.37 -13.23 -11.19
C LYS A 32 0.39 -12.09 -11.43
N LEU A 33 0.68 -10.89 -10.95
CA LEU A 33 -0.23 -9.76 -11.05
C LEU A 33 -0.20 -9.14 -12.45
N THR A 34 -1.37 -8.75 -12.92
CA THR A 34 -1.53 -7.86 -14.07
C THR A 34 -1.11 -6.42 -13.73
N PRO A 35 -0.89 -5.54 -14.72
CA PRO A 35 -0.53 -4.15 -14.47
C PRO A 35 -1.48 -3.41 -13.52
N SER A 36 -2.79 -3.50 -13.74
CA SER A 36 -3.79 -2.86 -12.88
C SER A 36 -3.79 -3.45 -11.46
N GLN A 37 -3.57 -4.75 -11.32
CA GLN A 37 -3.46 -5.38 -10.00
C GLN A 37 -2.21 -4.92 -9.25
N VAL A 38 -1.06 -4.72 -9.93
CA VAL A 38 0.13 -4.13 -9.30
C VAL A 38 -0.16 -2.73 -8.76
N VAL A 39 -0.85 -1.89 -9.52
CA VAL A 39 -1.24 -0.53 -9.09
C VAL A 39 -2.24 -0.57 -7.93
N GLU A 40 -3.23 -1.45 -8.01
CA GLU A 40 -4.22 -1.63 -6.93
C GLU A 40 -3.55 -2.13 -5.64
N THR A 41 -2.69 -3.13 -5.74
CA THR A 41 -1.90 -3.65 -4.60
C THR A 41 -1.05 -2.54 -4.00
N TYR A 42 -0.35 -1.75 -4.81
CA TYR A 42 0.45 -0.63 -4.33
C TYR A 42 -0.36 0.33 -3.44
N TYR A 43 -1.46 0.89 -3.96
CA TYR A 43 -2.23 1.89 -3.21
C TYR A 43 -3.01 1.30 -2.03
N LYS A 44 -3.49 0.04 -2.12
CA LYS A 44 -4.07 -0.64 -0.96
C LYS A 44 -3.06 -0.84 0.15
N SER A 45 -1.83 -1.20 -0.21
CA SER A 45 -0.72 -1.34 0.74
C SER A 45 -0.31 0.01 1.35
N ILE A 46 -0.34 1.10 0.59
CA ILE A 46 -0.18 2.45 1.17
C ILE A 46 -1.31 2.74 2.18
N ALA A 47 -2.56 2.48 1.80
CA ALA A 47 -3.72 2.72 2.67
C ALA A 47 -3.69 1.91 3.98
N SER A 48 -3.13 0.70 3.95
CA SER A 48 -2.96 -0.18 5.12
C SER A 48 -1.61 -0.04 5.82
N SER A 49 -0.77 0.90 5.42
CA SER A 49 0.62 1.06 5.92
C SER A 49 1.52 -0.16 5.73
N ASP A 50 1.20 -1.06 4.79
CA ASP A 50 2.06 -2.16 4.36
C ASP A 50 3.11 -1.68 3.34
N TYR A 51 4.05 -0.85 3.82
CA TYR A 51 5.06 -0.24 2.96
C TYR A 51 6.04 -1.24 2.35
N SER A 52 6.16 -2.44 2.93
CA SER A 52 6.97 -3.52 2.35
C SER A 52 6.37 -4.00 1.03
N THR A 53 5.08 -4.34 1.02
CA THR A 53 4.37 -4.76 -0.19
C THR A 53 4.27 -3.63 -1.20
N ALA A 54 3.99 -2.40 -0.76
CA ALA A 54 3.97 -1.25 -1.65
C ALA A 54 5.36 -1.02 -2.30
N LYS A 55 6.45 -1.09 -1.54
CA LYS A 55 7.81 -1.02 -2.11
C LYS A 55 8.07 -2.15 -3.10
N ALA A 56 7.62 -3.37 -2.82
CA ALA A 56 7.80 -4.51 -3.70
C ALA A 56 7.02 -4.38 -5.02
N CYS A 57 6.01 -3.49 -5.13
CA CYS A 57 5.34 -3.17 -6.39
C CYS A 57 6.15 -2.23 -7.30
N LEU A 58 7.12 -1.50 -6.74
CA LEU A 58 7.96 -0.55 -7.48
C LEU A 58 9.15 -1.26 -8.14
N ALA A 59 9.61 -0.72 -9.27
CA ALA A 59 10.94 -1.02 -9.79
C ALA A 59 12.01 -0.52 -8.80
N ASP A 60 13.17 -1.17 -8.75
CA ASP A 60 14.16 -0.94 -7.70
C ASP A 60 14.65 0.52 -7.65
N ASP A 61 14.91 1.13 -8.82
CA ASP A 61 15.33 2.52 -8.96
C ASP A 61 14.25 3.51 -8.50
N ILE A 62 12.99 3.25 -8.83
CA ILE A 62 11.84 4.05 -8.39
C ILE A 62 11.62 3.91 -6.88
N GLY A 63 11.76 2.70 -6.34
CA GLY A 63 11.65 2.43 -4.92
C GLY A 63 12.62 3.26 -4.08
N GLN A 64 13.87 3.40 -4.53
CA GLN A 64 14.88 4.22 -3.84
C GLN A 64 14.54 5.72 -3.87
N GLN A 65 14.06 6.23 -5.00
CA GLN A 65 13.62 7.62 -5.12
C GLN A 65 12.47 7.93 -4.15
N TYR A 66 11.47 7.05 -4.09
CA TYR A 66 10.32 7.24 -3.21
C TYR A 66 10.67 7.10 -1.72
N LEU A 67 11.62 6.25 -1.35
CA LEU A 67 12.08 6.13 0.03
C LEU A 67 12.85 7.36 0.51
N SER A 68 13.52 8.08 -0.39
CA SER A 68 14.28 9.29 -0.03
C SER A 68 13.41 10.54 -0.02
N ALA A 69 12.42 10.64 -0.91
CA ALA A 69 11.54 11.81 -1.00
C ALA A 69 10.71 12.01 0.29
N PRO A 70 10.66 13.24 0.86
CA PRO A 70 9.83 13.53 2.04
C PRO A 70 8.33 13.54 1.70
N ASP A 71 7.99 13.82 0.45
CA ASP A 71 6.62 13.92 -0.05
C ASP A 71 6.12 12.63 -0.73
N SER A 72 6.83 11.51 -0.57
CA SER A 72 6.37 10.25 -1.16
C SER A 72 5.10 9.74 -0.50
N ASP A 73 4.34 8.95 -1.25
CA ASP A 73 3.11 8.30 -0.77
C ASP A 73 3.34 7.50 0.53
N PHE A 74 4.52 6.87 0.66
CA PHE A 74 4.94 6.15 1.88
C PHE A 74 4.99 7.03 3.13
N LYS A 75 5.35 8.30 2.98
CA LYS A 75 5.65 9.19 4.11
C LYS A 75 4.56 10.19 4.36
N ASN A 76 3.97 10.76 3.31
CA ASN A 76 3.12 11.93 3.43
C ASN A 76 1.63 11.64 3.29
N ILE A 77 1.21 10.50 2.71
CA ILE A 77 -0.20 10.10 2.77
C ILE A 77 -0.52 9.64 4.20
N LYS A 78 -1.54 10.28 4.80
CA LYS A 78 -2.11 9.92 6.09
C LYS A 78 -3.27 8.95 5.91
N GLN A 79 -4.13 9.22 4.93
CA GLN A 79 -5.28 8.37 4.62
C GLN A 79 -5.49 8.36 3.10
N LEU A 80 -5.86 7.19 2.57
CA LEU A 80 -6.27 7.00 1.18
C LEU A 80 -7.60 6.25 1.15
N THR A 81 -8.57 6.76 0.41
CA THR A 81 -9.90 6.16 0.25
C THR A 81 -10.38 6.26 -1.20
N ASN A 82 -11.47 5.56 -1.53
CA ASN A 82 -12.13 5.63 -2.83
C ASN A 82 -11.22 5.32 -4.02
N LEU A 83 -10.27 4.39 -3.86
CA LEU A 83 -9.37 3.96 -4.92
C LEU A 83 -10.16 3.36 -6.10
N LYS A 84 -9.89 3.88 -7.30
CA LYS A 84 -10.31 3.33 -8.58
C LYS A 84 -9.09 3.21 -9.48
N VAL A 85 -8.96 2.09 -10.18
CA VAL A 85 -7.84 1.80 -11.08
C VAL A 85 -8.39 1.47 -12.46
N SER A 86 -7.87 2.10 -13.49
CA SER A 86 -8.28 1.85 -14.87
C SER A 86 -7.74 0.53 -15.42
N SER A 87 -8.31 0.09 -16.54
CA SER A 87 -7.63 -0.86 -17.43
C SER A 87 -6.33 -0.26 -17.97
N PRO A 88 -5.33 -1.10 -18.33
CA PRO A 88 -4.08 -0.61 -18.90
C PRO A 88 -4.30 -0.06 -20.31
N ALA A 89 -3.70 1.09 -20.59
CA ALA A 89 -3.60 1.67 -21.92
C ALA A 89 -2.21 1.38 -22.50
N PRO A 90 -2.08 1.10 -23.82
CA PRO A 90 -0.81 0.78 -24.47
C PRO A 90 0.05 2.03 -24.71
N ILE A 91 0.30 2.82 -23.65
CA ILE A 91 1.09 4.04 -23.66
C ILE A 91 2.42 3.72 -22.99
N LYS A 92 3.52 3.93 -23.73
CA LYS A 92 4.88 3.73 -23.23
C LYS A 92 5.40 5.02 -22.60
N LEU A 93 6.24 4.90 -21.57
CA LEU A 93 6.91 6.04 -20.97
C LEU A 93 8.17 6.41 -21.76
N TYR A 94 9.09 5.46 -21.86
CA TYR A 94 10.37 5.63 -22.56
C TYR A 94 10.64 4.51 -23.58
N GLY A 95 9.86 3.42 -23.55
CA GLY A 95 10.06 2.27 -24.42
C GLY A 95 11.38 1.53 -24.17
N LYS A 96 11.89 1.57 -22.94
CA LYS A 96 13.15 0.91 -22.53
C LYS A 96 12.93 -0.48 -21.94
N ASN A 97 11.73 -0.74 -21.45
CA ASN A 97 11.33 -2.05 -20.94
C ASN A 97 10.77 -2.92 -22.09
N TYR A 98 10.78 -4.24 -21.91
CA TYR A 98 10.18 -5.20 -22.84
C TYR A 98 8.73 -4.83 -23.17
N GLU A 99 7.97 -4.48 -22.13
CA GLU A 99 6.59 -4.03 -22.24
C GLU A 99 6.34 -2.89 -21.26
N GLU A 100 5.58 -1.88 -21.68
CA GLU A 100 5.17 -0.73 -20.87
C GLU A 100 3.71 -0.41 -21.17
N VAL A 101 2.95 -0.15 -20.11
CA VAL A 101 1.57 0.32 -20.18
C VAL A 101 1.36 1.45 -19.18
N GLN A 102 0.35 2.27 -19.43
CA GLN A 102 -0.13 3.27 -18.47
C GLN A 102 -1.41 2.79 -17.81
N VAL A 103 -1.52 3.00 -16.50
CA VAL A 103 -2.70 2.75 -15.69
C VAL A 103 -3.02 4.04 -14.94
N VAL A 104 -4.29 4.44 -14.94
CA VAL A 104 -4.75 5.62 -14.19
C VAL A 104 -5.28 5.17 -12.84
N ALA A 105 -4.86 5.84 -11.77
CA ALA A 105 -5.46 5.68 -10.45
C ALA A 105 -6.13 6.99 -10.00
N GLU A 106 -7.35 6.87 -9.51
CA GLU A 106 -8.09 7.95 -8.87
C GLU A 106 -8.39 7.57 -7.42
N TYR A 107 -8.17 8.49 -6.50
CA TYR A 107 -8.45 8.28 -5.08
C TYR A 107 -8.65 9.61 -4.36
N VAL A 108 -9.10 9.54 -3.11
CA VAL A 108 -9.10 10.68 -2.19
C VAL A 108 -7.99 10.48 -1.17
N ALA A 109 -7.09 11.44 -1.06
CA ALA A 109 -6.00 11.41 -0.09
C ALA A 109 -6.11 12.54 0.93
N GLU A 110 -5.79 12.22 2.18
CA GLU A 110 -5.41 13.19 3.20
C GLU A 110 -3.90 13.14 3.36
N PHE A 111 -3.21 14.27 3.17
CA PHE A 111 -1.77 14.37 3.39
C PHE A 111 -1.46 14.90 4.79
N LYS A 112 -0.35 14.44 5.38
CA LYS A 112 0.13 14.92 6.69
C LYS A 112 0.56 16.38 6.63
N LYS A 113 1.18 16.78 5.52
CA LYS A 113 1.58 18.16 5.22
C LYS A 113 1.38 18.44 3.73
N VAL A 114 0.86 19.62 3.40
CA VAL A 114 0.86 20.09 2.00
C VAL A 114 2.30 20.44 1.61
N ILE A 115 2.85 19.70 0.63
CA ILE A 115 4.18 19.96 0.06
C ILE A 115 4.01 20.20 -1.45
N THR A 116 3.69 19.18 -2.24
CA THR A 116 3.38 19.34 -3.67
C THR A 116 1.90 19.19 -4.00
N SER A 117 1.14 18.47 -3.17
CA SER A 117 -0.28 18.19 -3.40
C SER A 117 -1.15 18.58 -2.19
N ASN A 118 -2.33 19.12 -2.47
CA ASN A 118 -3.38 19.35 -1.46
C ASN A 118 -4.14 18.06 -1.19
N SER A 119 -4.66 17.91 0.04
CA SER A 119 -5.64 16.86 0.36
C SER A 119 -6.88 16.99 -0.52
N GLY A 120 -7.49 15.86 -0.87
CA GLY A 120 -8.65 15.79 -1.75
C GLY A 120 -8.46 14.76 -2.86
N LYS A 121 -9.21 14.96 -3.96
CA LYS A 121 -9.16 14.07 -5.12
C LYS A 121 -7.78 14.12 -5.77
N GLN A 122 -7.21 12.95 -6.01
CA GLN A 122 -5.97 12.75 -6.72
C GLN A 122 -6.25 11.94 -7.98
N THR A 123 -5.59 12.33 -9.06
CA THR A 123 -5.44 11.53 -10.27
C THR A 123 -3.95 11.31 -10.50
N ARG A 124 -3.58 10.06 -10.75
CA ARG A 124 -2.20 9.65 -11.01
C ARG A 124 -2.13 8.84 -12.29
N PHE A 125 -1.06 9.06 -13.05
CA PHE A 125 -0.75 8.35 -14.28
C PHE A 125 0.44 7.44 -13.99
N ILE A 126 0.18 6.15 -13.81
CA ILE A 126 1.15 5.17 -13.37
C ILE A 126 1.63 4.39 -14.57
N TYR A 127 2.93 4.39 -14.79
CA TYR A 127 3.55 3.56 -15.80
C TYR A 127 4.02 2.26 -15.16
N VAL A 128 3.61 1.15 -15.75
CA VAL A 128 3.95 -0.20 -15.30
C VAL A 128 4.71 -0.89 -16.42
N GLY A 129 5.83 -1.52 -16.09
CA GLY A 129 6.70 -2.15 -17.08
C GLY A 129 7.19 -3.54 -16.69
N LYS A 130 7.51 -4.33 -17.71
CA LYS A 130 8.28 -5.57 -17.60
C LYS A 130 9.70 -5.33 -18.09
N LYS A 131 10.69 -5.47 -17.22
CA LYS A 131 12.10 -5.29 -17.61
C LYS A 131 12.48 -6.22 -18.78
N GLU A 132 12.22 -7.51 -18.60
CA GLU A 132 12.35 -8.58 -19.62
C GLU A 132 11.01 -9.29 -19.83
N LYS A 133 10.89 -10.12 -20.88
CA LYS A 133 9.66 -10.85 -21.23
C LYS A 133 8.99 -11.58 -20.06
N ASP A 134 9.82 -12.30 -19.29
CA ASP A 134 9.38 -13.14 -18.17
C ASP A 134 9.51 -12.44 -16.81
N SER A 135 9.88 -11.15 -16.80
CA SER A 135 9.92 -10.35 -15.57
C SER A 135 8.50 -10.08 -15.04
N PRO A 136 8.34 -9.93 -13.73
CA PRO A 136 7.10 -9.45 -13.15
C PRO A 136 6.83 -8.00 -13.57
N TRP A 137 5.56 -7.60 -13.56
CA TRP A 137 5.18 -6.20 -13.72
C TRP A 137 5.62 -5.37 -12.52
N LYS A 138 6.17 -4.19 -12.78
CA LYS A 138 6.63 -3.24 -11.76
C LYS A 138 6.22 -1.82 -12.12
N ILE A 139 5.90 -1.01 -11.13
CA ILE A 139 5.69 0.43 -11.32
C ILE A 139 7.04 1.08 -11.61
N ILE A 140 7.17 1.64 -12.81
CA ILE A 140 8.39 2.28 -13.32
C ILE A 140 8.32 3.81 -13.30
N SER A 141 7.14 4.38 -13.06
CA SER A 141 6.96 5.81 -12.81
C SER A 141 5.55 6.10 -12.30
N ILE A 142 5.40 7.15 -11.51
CA ILE A 142 4.11 7.70 -11.10
C ILE A 142 4.14 9.19 -11.42
N GLY A 143 3.32 9.61 -12.38
CA GLY A 143 3.15 11.00 -12.77
C GLY A 143 1.92 11.62 -12.14
N THR A 144 1.98 12.92 -11.92
CA THR A 144 0.81 13.78 -11.72
C THR A 144 0.34 14.28 -13.10
N GLY A 145 -0.98 14.31 -13.33
CA GLY A 145 -1.51 14.93 -14.55
C GLY A 145 -1.20 16.43 -14.64
N PRO A 146 -1.37 17.04 -15.82
CA PRO A 146 -1.49 18.49 -15.93
C PRO A 146 -2.69 19.03 -15.13
#